data_AF-A0AA38I454-F1
#
_entry.id   AF-A0AA38I454-F1
#
_cell.length_a   1.000
_cell.length_b   1.000
_cell.length_c   1.000
_cell.angle_alpha   90.00
_cell.angle_beta   90.00
_cell.angle_gamma   90.00
#
_symmetry.space_group_name_H-M   'P 1'
#
loop_
_entity.id
_entity.type
_entity.pdbx_description
1 polymer ?
#
loop_
_entity_poly.entity_id
_entity_poly.type
_entity_poly.pdbx_seq_one_letter_code
_entity_poly.pdbx_strand_id
1 'polypeptide(L)'
;MASRIILVLLVVHAAVASNPCCPSGDNRIARKKCADGSPVQLPCPFKYLTKKEDGMTVDVDDDLIIASARIPPDRYCATKSNQTDLFVVCFSEDALEGNSAFTVYAVLELISVVFILLTIFVYSQVREVLDLQGVCIVHSISGLAVSFLVLAVNQLMPYRIEKTKCMTVAYIIYFTMLYSFFWLNVLAFHIWRTIVKPSFFRIHKYWPYIYHGFGCGGPVILLIILLIAHSMPFSDIHPGFGETKCWFKTTKTQFVYFYGPMAVLLCLNVIYYGWTIGVLWRRFSQTDEKKVKVLKYRLLLCDASAKPTKRKSKS
;
A
#
# COMPACT_ATOMS: atom_id res chain seq x y z
N MET A 1 30.84 -59.94 -4.01
CA MET A 1 30.54 -58.89 -3.00
C MET A 1 31.30 -57.58 -3.25
N ALA A 2 32.55 -57.59 -3.70
CA ALA A 2 33.31 -56.38 -4.03
C ALA A 2 32.68 -55.48 -5.12
N SER A 3 32.00 -56.07 -6.13
CA SER A 3 31.34 -55.30 -7.21
C SER A 3 30.15 -54.45 -6.76
N ARG A 4 29.44 -54.84 -5.69
CA ARG A 4 28.32 -54.04 -5.13
C ARG A 4 28.81 -52.90 -4.24
N ILE A 5 29.96 -53.06 -3.58
CA ILE A 5 30.57 -52.02 -2.74
C ILE A 5 31.15 -50.90 -3.62
N ILE A 6 31.74 -51.24 -4.77
CA ILE A 6 32.21 -50.26 -5.76
C ILE A 6 31.04 -49.48 -6.37
N LEU A 7 29.90 -50.14 -6.63
CA LEU A 7 28.70 -49.46 -7.14
C LEU A 7 28.12 -48.49 -6.09
N VAL A 8 28.10 -48.87 -4.81
CA VAL A 8 27.63 -48.00 -3.71
C VAL A 8 28.60 -46.82 -3.48
N LEU A 9 29.92 -47.03 -3.58
CA LEU A 9 30.89 -45.93 -3.48
C LEU A 9 30.87 -45.00 -4.70
N LEU A 10 30.57 -45.52 -5.89
CA LEU A 10 30.32 -44.71 -7.10
C LEU A 10 29.01 -43.93 -7.00
N VAL A 11 27.95 -44.52 -6.41
CA VAL A 11 26.67 -43.82 -6.16
C VAL A 11 26.81 -42.76 -5.06
N VAL A 12 27.62 -43.00 -4.03
CA VAL A 12 27.90 -42.01 -2.97
C VAL A 12 28.81 -40.87 -3.47
N HIS A 13 29.72 -41.12 -4.42
CA HIS A 13 30.46 -40.05 -5.10
C HIS A 13 29.64 -39.32 -6.18
N ALA A 14 28.52 -39.88 -6.64
CA ALA A 14 27.64 -39.28 -7.64
C ALA A 14 26.52 -38.41 -7.04
N ALA A 15 26.35 -38.37 -5.72
CA ALA A 15 25.30 -37.58 -5.06
C ALA A 15 25.55 -36.06 -5.03
N VAL A 16 26.47 -35.55 -5.87
CA VAL A 16 26.57 -34.11 -6.17
C VAL A 16 26.45 -33.89 -7.66
N ALA A 17 25.27 -34.18 -8.26
CA ALA A 17 24.87 -33.64 -9.56
C ALA A 17 23.44 -34.04 -10.00
N SER A 18 22.41 -33.89 -9.17
CA SER A 18 21.04 -34.00 -9.70
C SER A 18 20.62 -32.74 -10.46
N ASN A 19 21.05 -31.56 -9.97
CA ASN A 19 20.54 -30.27 -10.42
C ASN A 19 21.66 -29.20 -10.56
N PRO A 20 22.41 -29.21 -11.68
CA PRO A 20 23.53 -28.30 -11.89
C PRO A 20 23.06 -26.86 -12.21
N CYS A 21 23.83 -25.87 -11.75
CA CYS A 21 23.53 -24.45 -12.00
C CYS A 21 23.88 -23.97 -13.42
N CYS A 22 24.75 -24.69 -14.12
CA CYS A 22 25.32 -24.27 -15.40
C CYS A 22 25.04 -25.31 -16.50
N PRO A 23 24.80 -24.86 -17.76
CA PRO A 23 24.50 -25.73 -18.89
C PRO A 23 25.67 -26.60 -19.33
N SER A 24 26.89 -26.07 -19.18
CA SER A 24 28.13 -26.74 -19.59
C SER A 24 28.63 -27.66 -18.48
N GLY A 25 29.34 -28.73 -18.84
CA GLY A 25 29.90 -29.70 -17.88
C GLY A 25 30.82 -29.11 -16.80
N ASP A 26 31.23 -27.84 -16.92
CA ASP A 26 31.89 -27.08 -15.86
C ASP A 26 30.86 -26.31 -15.00
N ASN A 27 30.34 -26.98 -13.97
CA ASN A 27 29.36 -26.44 -13.03
C ASN A 27 30.02 -25.59 -11.92
N ARG A 28 30.77 -24.56 -12.31
CA ARG A 28 31.43 -23.60 -11.40
C ARG A 28 30.90 -22.19 -11.63
N ILE A 29 30.63 -21.46 -10.54
CA ILE A 29 30.19 -20.06 -10.58
C ILE A 29 31.34 -19.13 -10.20
N ALA A 30 31.61 -18.14 -11.06
CA ALA A 30 32.54 -17.05 -10.82
C ALA A 30 31.83 -15.70 -11.06
N ARG A 31 31.89 -14.79 -10.09
CA ARG A 31 31.28 -13.43 -10.19
C ARG A 31 29.80 -13.44 -10.67
N LYS A 32 28.97 -14.34 -10.12
CA LYS A 32 27.53 -14.50 -10.44
C LYS A 32 27.20 -15.04 -11.86
N LYS A 33 28.19 -15.49 -12.62
CA LYS A 33 28.02 -16.20 -13.90
C LYS A 33 28.69 -17.57 -13.86
N CYS A 34 28.31 -18.44 -14.78
CA CYS A 34 29.00 -19.71 -14.98
C CYS A 34 30.43 -19.46 -15.52
N ALA A 35 31.32 -20.45 -15.35
CA ALA A 35 32.71 -20.38 -15.79
C ALA A 35 32.86 -20.15 -17.32
N ASP A 36 31.89 -20.62 -18.09
CA ASP A 36 31.75 -20.41 -19.55
C ASP A 36 31.13 -19.04 -19.90
N GLY A 37 30.79 -18.21 -18.91
CA GLY A 37 30.13 -16.92 -19.09
C GLY A 37 28.62 -16.99 -19.29
N SER A 38 28.03 -18.19 -19.33
CA SER A 38 26.59 -18.38 -19.46
C SER A 38 25.83 -17.95 -18.19
N PRO A 39 24.54 -17.57 -18.32
CA PRO A 39 23.71 -17.30 -17.16
C PRO A 39 23.35 -18.60 -16.42
N VAL A 40 23.26 -18.52 -15.09
CA VAL A 40 22.80 -19.61 -14.24
C VAL A 40 21.38 -20.04 -14.65
N GLN A 41 21.17 -21.33 -14.89
CA GLN A 41 19.90 -21.94 -15.33
C GLN A 41 18.86 -22.02 -14.19
N LEU A 42 18.49 -20.87 -13.64
CA LEU A 42 17.39 -20.73 -12.68
C LEU A 42 16.48 -19.60 -13.15
N PRO A 43 15.19 -19.87 -13.46
CA PRO A 43 14.25 -18.88 -13.97
C PRO A 43 13.64 -18.05 -12.81
N CYS A 44 14.46 -17.34 -12.05
CA CYS A 44 14.00 -16.50 -10.94
C CYS A 44 14.68 -15.12 -10.87
N PRO A 45 13.95 -14.09 -10.39
CA PRO A 45 14.42 -12.69 -10.41
C PRO A 45 15.55 -12.42 -9.41
N PHE A 46 15.54 -13.08 -8.25
CA PHE A 46 16.56 -12.92 -7.22
C PHE A 46 17.18 -14.28 -6.86
N LYS A 47 18.51 -14.35 -6.93
CA LYS A 47 19.32 -15.54 -6.66
C LYS A 47 20.24 -15.26 -5.49
N TYR A 48 20.20 -16.10 -4.47
CA TYR A 48 21.13 -16.03 -3.34
C TYR A 48 22.07 -17.24 -3.36
N LEU A 49 23.36 -16.98 -3.14
CA LEU A 49 24.39 -18.00 -3.02
C LEU A 49 24.54 -18.32 -1.53
N THR A 50 24.18 -19.54 -1.15
CA THR A 50 24.42 -20.04 0.21
C THR A 50 25.45 -21.15 0.19
N LYS A 51 26.27 -21.21 1.25
CA LYS A 51 27.17 -22.35 1.48
C LYS A 51 26.37 -23.47 2.11
N LYS A 52 26.76 -24.71 1.80
CA LYS A 52 26.25 -25.87 2.52
C LYS A 52 26.65 -25.77 4.00
N GLU A 53 25.66 -25.62 4.87
CA GLU A 53 25.80 -25.64 6.33
C GLU A 53 25.18 -26.92 6.91
N ASP A 54 25.54 -27.24 8.15
CA ASP A 54 24.99 -28.39 8.88
C ASP A 54 23.47 -28.22 9.04
N GLY A 55 22.70 -29.14 8.43
CA GLY A 55 21.24 -29.08 8.37
C GLY A 55 20.65 -28.86 6.97
N MET A 56 21.49 -28.67 5.94
CA MET A 56 21.06 -28.69 4.53
C MET A 56 21.23 -30.09 3.92
N THR A 57 20.14 -30.70 3.50
CA THR A 57 20.15 -32.05 2.88
C THR A 57 19.26 -32.07 1.65
N VAL A 58 19.53 -32.99 0.72
CA VAL A 58 18.67 -33.21 -0.47
C VAL A 58 17.89 -34.49 -0.22
N ASP A 59 16.56 -34.42 -0.32
CA ASP A 59 15.65 -35.56 -0.14
C ASP A 59 15.65 -36.50 -1.37
N VAL A 60 15.00 -37.65 -1.25
CA VAL A 60 14.85 -38.67 -2.31
C VAL A 60 14.13 -38.11 -3.54
N ASP A 61 13.26 -37.12 -3.35
CA ASP A 61 12.54 -36.41 -4.41
C ASP A 61 13.36 -35.25 -5.03
N ASP A 62 14.65 -35.15 -4.70
CA ASP A 62 15.56 -34.07 -5.13
C ASP A 62 15.18 -32.68 -4.60
N ASP A 63 14.41 -32.63 -3.51
CA ASP A 63 14.08 -31.42 -2.77
C ASP A 63 15.23 -31.01 -1.85
N LEU A 64 15.61 -29.73 -1.87
CA LEU A 64 16.57 -29.18 -0.90
C LEU A 64 15.84 -28.84 0.41
N ILE A 65 16.24 -29.50 1.49
CA ILE A 65 15.74 -29.28 2.85
C ILE A 65 16.66 -28.29 3.57
N ILE A 66 16.13 -27.15 4.00
CA ILE A 66 16.83 -26.15 4.82
C ILE A 66 15.96 -25.84 6.05
N ALA A 67 16.44 -26.14 7.25
CA ALA A 67 15.74 -25.82 8.51
C ALA A 67 14.24 -26.24 8.53
N SER A 68 13.93 -27.41 7.95
CA SER A 68 12.57 -27.98 7.78
C SER A 68 11.73 -27.41 6.63
N ALA A 69 12.23 -26.44 5.86
CA ALA A 69 11.61 -26.00 4.61
C ALA A 69 12.04 -26.91 3.46
N ARG A 70 11.09 -27.35 2.62
CA ARG A 70 11.34 -28.12 1.38
C ARG A 70 11.35 -27.19 0.18
N ILE A 71 12.43 -27.21 -0.59
CA ILE A 71 12.62 -26.38 -1.78
C ILE A 71 12.71 -27.30 -3.00
N PRO A 72 11.76 -27.21 -3.94
CA PRO A 72 11.73 -28.09 -5.11
C PRO A 72 12.87 -27.78 -6.10
N PRO A 73 13.25 -28.75 -6.96
CA PRO A 73 14.40 -28.65 -7.86
C PRO A 73 14.29 -27.52 -8.90
N ASP A 74 13.10 -27.01 -9.21
CA ASP A 74 12.92 -25.83 -10.06
C ASP A 74 13.33 -24.51 -9.38
N ARG A 75 13.55 -24.52 -8.06
CA ARG A 75 13.82 -23.34 -7.22
C ARG A 75 15.20 -23.33 -6.58
N TYR A 76 16.05 -24.32 -6.85
CA TYR A 76 17.44 -24.28 -6.43
C TYR A 76 18.32 -24.95 -7.48
N CYS A 77 19.63 -24.69 -7.44
CA CYS A 77 20.62 -25.50 -8.13
C CYS A 77 21.87 -25.61 -7.26
N ALA A 78 22.66 -26.67 -7.48
CA ALA A 78 23.89 -26.91 -6.76
C ALA A 78 25.12 -26.65 -7.65
N THR A 79 26.17 -26.07 -7.08
CA THR A 79 27.46 -25.83 -7.74
C THR A 79 28.60 -26.05 -6.74
N LYS A 80 29.83 -26.20 -7.21
CA LYS A 80 31.03 -26.26 -6.36
C LYS A 80 31.89 -25.03 -6.58
N SER A 81 32.35 -24.43 -5.50
CA SER A 81 33.40 -23.40 -5.54
C SER A 81 34.51 -23.75 -4.55
N ASN A 82 35.75 -23.83 -5.02
CA ASN A 82 36.92 -24.18 -4.21
C ASN A 82 36.67 -25.35 -3.22
N GLN A 83 36.13 -26.47 -3.73
CA GLN A 83 35.80 -27.69 -2.97
C GLN A 83 34.67 -27.57 -1.94
N THR A 84 34.00 -26.42 -1.83
CA THR A 84 32.77 -26.26 -1.05
C THR A 84 31.53 -26.41 -1.91
N ASP A 85 30.56 -27.17 -1.42
CA ASP A 85 29.22 -27.26 -2.01
C ASP A 85 28.49 -25.93 -1.75
N LEU A 86 27.98 -25.34 -2.83
CA LEU A 86 27.18 -24.12 -2.81
C LEU A 86 25.81 -24.42 -3.39
N PHE A 87 24.78 -23.84 -2.79
CA PHE A 87 23.43 -23.86 -3.33
C PHE A 87 23.08 -22.45 -3.79
N VAL A 88 22.58 -22.34 -5.02
CA VAL A 88 21.91 -21.13 -5.50
C VAL A 88 20.43 -21.37 -5.32
N VAL A 89 19.80 -20.61 -4.43
CA VAL A 89 18.37 -20.73 -4.14
C VAL A 89 17.65 -19.54 -4.74
N CYS A 90 16.50 -19.81 -5.35
CA CYS A 90 15.56 -18.78 -5.77
C CYS A 90 14.85 -18.20 -4.54
N PHE A 91 14.98 -16.88 -4.38
CA PHE A 91 14.19 -16.15 -3.39
C PHE A 91 13.02 -15.49 -4.12
N SER A 92 11.82 -16.05 -3.97
CA SER A 92 10.60 -15.30 -4.29
C SER A 92 10.32 -14.34 -3.13
N GLU A 93 9.99 -13.07 -3.41
CA GLU A 93 9.45 -12.16 -2.39
C GLU A 93 8.29 -12.82 -1.61
N ASP A 94 7.55 -13.71 -2.27
CA ASP A 94 6.47 -14.53 -1.72
C ASP A 94 6.90 -15.51 -0.60
N ALA A 95 8.20 -15.77 -0.40
CA ALA A 95 8.70 -16.69 0.63
C ALA A 95 9.05 -15.99 1.96
N LEU A 96 9.20 -14.66 1.96
CA LEU A 96 9.41 -13.88 3.19
C LEU A 96 8.09 -13.56 3.89
N GLU A 97 7.00 -13.44 3.12
CA GLU A 97 5.64 -13.31 3.65
C GLU A 97 5.07 -14.71 3.87
N GLY A 98 5.53 -15.40 4.94
CA GLY A 98 4.86 -16.62 5.38
C GLY A 98 3.36 -16.40 5.55
N ASN A 99 2.53 -17.45 5.46
CA ASN A 99 1.08 -17.37 5.67
C ASN A 99 0.69 -16.55 6.92
N SER A 100 1.55 -16.52 7.94
CA SER A 100 1.39 -15.70 9.15
C SER A 100 1.34 -14.19 8.88
N ALA A 101 2.17 -13.64 7.99
CA ALA A 101 2.19 -12.20 7.69
C ALA A 101 0.90 -11.75 7.00
N PHE A 102 0.48 -12.47 5.95
CA PHE A 102 -0.81 -12.23 5.29
C PHE A 102 -2.00 -12.38 6.24
N THR A 103 -1.95 -13.36 7.14
CA THR A 103 -3.00 -13.54 8.16
C THR A 103 -3.04 -12.34 9.11
N VAL A 104 -1.89 -11.83 9.56
CA VAL A 104 -1.83 -10.65 10.44
C VAL A 104 -2.38 -9.42 9.73
N TYR A 105 -1.98 -9.17 8.47
CA TYR A 105 -2.53 -8.07 7.68
C TYR A 105 -4.05 -8.17 7.52
N ALA A 106 -4.56 -9.35 7.16
CA ALA A 106 -5.99 -9.57 6.99
C ALA A 106 -6.77 -9.33 8.29
N VAL A 107 -6.25 -9.80 9.44
CA VAL A 107 -6.88 -9.57 10.75
C VAL A 107 -6.93 -8.08 11.09
N LEU A 108 -5.84 -7.33 10.87
CA LEU A 108 -5.80 -5.90 11.12
C LEU A 108 -6.75 -5.12 10.19
N GLU A 109 -6.83 -5.52 8.92
CA GLU A 109 -7.79 -4.96 7.95
C GLU A 109 -9.23 -5.21 8.39
N LEU A 110 -9.57 -6.43 8.83
CA LEU A 110 -10.91 -6.76 9.32
C LEU A 110 -11.30 -5.98 10.58
N ILE A 111 -10.36 -5.85 11.53
CA ILE A 111 -10.56 -5.00 12.73
C ILE A 111 -10.87 -3.56 12.29
N SER A 112 -10.10 -3.03 11.33
CA SER A 112 -10.31 -1.69 10.78
C SER A 112 -11.68 -1.55 10.12
N VAL A 113 -12.13 -2.55 9.35
CA VAL A 113 -13.47 -2.58 8.74
C VAL A 113 -14.56 -2.49 9.80
N VAL A 114 -14.44 -3.23 10.91
CA VAL A 114 -15.43 -3.17 12.02
C VAL A 114 -15.54 -1.75 12.58
N PHE A 115 -14.41 -1.09 12.86
CA PHE A 115 -14.42 0.30 13.36
C PHE A 115 -14.99 1.29 12.34
N ILE A 116 -14.71 1.10 11.05
CA ILE A 116 -15.26 1.95 9.99
C ILE A 116 -16.78 1.76 9.89
N LEU A 117 -17.28 0.52 9.97
CA LEU A 117 -18.72 0.24 9.96
C LEU A 117 -19.43 0.85 11.16
N LEU A 118 -18.83 0.77 12.36
CA LEU A 118 -19.33 1.47 13.54
C LEU A 118 -19.38 2.99 13.33
N THR A 119 -18.36 3.55 12.67
CA THR A 119 -18.34 4.98 12.33
C THR A 119 -19.48 5.33 11.38
N ILE A 120 -19.65 4.60 10.28
CA ILE A 120 -20.76 4.79 9.34
C ILE A 120 -22.11 4.68 10.05
N PHE A 121 -22.25 3.71 10.97
CA PHE A 121 -23.45 3.54 11.77
C PHE A 121 -23.75 4.79 12.61
N VAL A 122 -22.77 5.32 13.34
CA VAL A 122 -22.94 6.56 14.14
C VAL A 122 -23.36 7.74 13.25
N TYR A 123 -22.70 7.93 12.11
CA TYR A 123 -23.07 8.97 11.15
C TYR A 123 -24.49 8.81 10.60
N SER A 124 -24.98 7.57 10.45
CA SER A 124 -26.35 7.30 10.00
C SER A 124 -27.43 7.62 11.04
N GLN A 125 -27.12 7.43 12.33
CA GLN A 125 -28.05 7.71 13.43
C GLN A 125 -28.16 9.21 13.69
N VAL A 126 -27.04 9.93 13.57
CA VAL A 126 -26.99 11.36 13.82
C VAL A 126 -27.16 12.10 12.50
N ARG A 127 -28.39 12.13 11.98
CA ARG A 127 -28.70 12.83 10.72
C ARG A 127 -28.41 14.34 10.78
N GLU A 128 -28.31 14.90 11.98
CA GLU A 128 -27.92 16.27 12.25
C GLU A 128 -26.44 16.58 11.94
N VAL A 129 -25.56 15.55 11.86
CA VAL A 129 -24.16 15.72 11.41
C VAL A 129 -23.95 15.42 9.92
N LEU A 130 -25.01 15.02 9.20
CA LEU A 130 -24.97 14.73 7.76
C LEU A 130 -25.16 16.00 6.91
N ASP A 131 -24.31 17.00 7.17
CA ASP A 131 -24.08 18.06 6.20
C ASP A 131 -23.22 17.52 5.03
N LEU A 132 -22.98 18.33 3.99
CA LEU A 132 -22.17 17.97 2.83
C LEU A 132 -20.80 17.39 3.22
N GLN A 133 -20.20 17.88 4.30
CA GLN A 133 -18.98 17.33 4.88
C GLN A 133 -19.13 15.87 5.34
N GLY A 134 -20.21 15.57 6.06
CA GLY A 134 -20.53 14.22 6.54
C GLY A 134 -20.74 13.24 5.39
N VAL A 135 -21.43 13.67 4.33
CA VAL A 135 -21.62 12.86 3.11
C VAL A 135 -20.28 12.48 2.47
N CYS A 136 -19.36 13.43 2.32
CA CYS A 136 -18.02 13.15 1.78
C CYS A 136 -17.22 12.18 2.66
N ILE A 137 -17.31 12.33 3.99
CA ILE A 137 -16.67 11.42 4.95
C ILE A 137 -17.21 10.00 4.77
N VAL A 138 -18.54 9.84 4.77
CA VAL A 138 -19.19 8.52 4.63
C VAL A 138 -18.80 7.85 3.31
N HIS A 139 -18.79 8.56 2.18
CA HIS A 139 -18.34 8.01 0.90
C HIS A 139 -16.87 7.55 0.93
N SER A 140 -15.99 8.38 1.50
CA SER A 140 -14.57 8.07 1.62
C SER A 140 -14.33 6.80 2.44
N ILE A 141 -14.89 6.75 3.66
CA ILE A 141 -14.70 5.59 4.54
C ILE A 141 -15.44 4.35 4.05
N SER A 142 -16.55 4.49 3.33
CA SER A 142 -17.26 3.35 2.73
C SER A 142 -16.43 2.67 1.65
N GLY A 143 -15.78 3.44 0.77
CA GLY A 143 -14.85 2.88 -0.20
C GLY A 143 -13.70 2.14 0.47
N LEU A 144 -13.19 2.68 1.58
CA LEU A 144 -12.06 2.09 2.31
C LEU A 144 -12.47 0.78 2.98
N ALA A 145 -13.66 0.74 3.57
CA ALA A 145 -14.23 -0.47 4.16
C ALA A 145 -14.37 -1.59 3.11
N VAL A 146 -14.92 -1.28 1.93
CA VAL A 146 -15.04 -2.28 0.86
C VAL A 146 -13.67 -2.75 0.39
N SER A 147 -12.72 -1.83 0.20
CA SER A 147 -11.37 -2.24 -0.22
C SER A 147 -10.69 -3.15 0.81
N PHE A 148 -10.70 -2.79 2.09
CA PHE A 148 -10.07 -3.58 3.14
C PHE A 148 -10.77 -4.93 3.34
N LEU A 149 -12.09 -4.97 3.21
CA LEU A 149 -12.82 -6.23 3.26
C LEU A 149 -12.40 -7.17 2.11
N VAL A 150 -12.36 -6.65 0.88
CA VAL A 150 -12.00 -7.46 -0.30
C VAL A 150 -10.52 -7.87 -0.26
N LEU A 151 -9.64 -6.98 0.23
CA LEU A 151 -8.21 -7.25 0.40
C LEU A 151 -7.97 -8.33 1.46
N ALA A 152 -8.63 -8.25 2.62
CA ALA A 152 -8.53 -9.26 3.67
C ALA A 152 -9.04 -10.63 3.18
N VAL A 153 -10.16 -10.67 2.45
CA VAL A 153 -10.65 -11.90 1.83
C VAL A 153 -9.62 -12.46 0.85
N ASN A 154 -9.02 -11.61 0.00
CA ASN A 154 -7.99 -12.04 -0.95
C ASN A 154 -6.73 -12.60 -0.24
N GLN A 155 -6.33 -12.02 0.88
CA GLN A 155 -5.17 -12.47 1.68
C GLN A 155 -5.43 -13.80 2.42
N LEU A 156 -6.68 -14.08 2.80
CA LEU A 156 -7.07 -15.31 3.50
C LEU A 156 -7.38 -16.48 2.55
N MET A 157 -7.62 -16.20 1.27
CA MET A 157 -7.94 -17.23 0.28
C MET A 157 -6.68 -18.00 -0.18
N PRO A 158 -6.76 -19.33 -0.32
CA PRO A 158 -5.63 -20.14 -0.77
C PRO A 158 -5.27 -19.82 -2.23
N TYR A 159 -3.99 -20.02 -2.59
CA TYR A 159 -3.29 -19.63 -3.83
C TYR A 159 -3.91 -20.14 -5.17
N ARG A 160 -5.07 -20.81 -5.14
CA ARG A 160 -5.75 -21.40 -6.31
C ARG A 160 -7.02 -20.64 -6.68
N ILE A 161 -6.91 -19.32 -6.86
CA ILE A 161 -8.01 -18.53 -7.40
C ILE A 161 -7.96 -18.58 -8.94
N GLU A 162 -9.10 -18.83 -9.56
CA GLU A 162 -9.25 -18.74 -11.01
C GLU A 162 -8.84 -17.34 -11.53
N LYS A 163 -8.09 -17.29 -12.63
CA LYS A 163 -7.55 -16.06 -13.20
C LYS A 163 -8.58 -14.92 -13.34
N THR A 164 -9.78 -15.25 -13.80
CA THR A 164 -10.87 -14.28 -13.96
C THR A 164 -11.30 -13.68 -12.62
N LYS A 165 -11.50 -14.51 -11.59
CA LYS A 165 -11.91 -14.07 -10.25
C LYS A 165 -10.84 -13.19 -9.61
N CYS A 166 -9.58 -13.60 -9.76
CA CYS A 166 -8.39 -12.88 -9.33
C CYS A 166 -8.30 -11.47 -9.94
N MET A 167 -8.55 -11.35 -11.25
CA MET A 167 -8.63 -10.05 -11.93
C MET A 167 -9.80 -9.19 -11.42
N THR A 168 -10.99 -9.78 -11.28
CA THR A 168 -12.17 -9.07 -10.77
C THR A 168 -11.93 -8.50 -9.38
N VAL A 169 -11.34 -9.29 -8.47
CA VAL A 169 -10.97 -8.86 -7.13
C VAL A 169 -9.98 -7.69 -7.18
N ALA A 170 -8.93 -7.78 -8.02
CA ALA A 170 -7.96 -6.71 -8.17
C ALA A 170 -8.59 -5.40 -8.67
N TYR A 171 -9.50 -5.46 -9.64
CA TYR A 171 -10.21 -4.27 -10.13
C TYR A 171 -11.14 -3.65 -9.09
N ILE A 172 -11.83 -4.48 -8.28
CA ILE A 172 -12.67 -4.01 -7.18
C ILE A 172 -11.82 -3.27 -6.15
N ILE A 173 -10.70 -3.86 -5.72
CA ILE A 173 -9.77 -3.22 -4.76
C ILE A 173 -9.23 -1.90 -5.34
N TYR A 174 -8.77 -1.91 -6.59
CA TYR A 174 -8.25 -0.73 -7.27
C TYR A 174 -9.27 0.41 -7.30
N PHE A 175 -10.50 0.11 -7.75
CA PHE A 175 -11.57 1.09 -7.86
C PHE A 175 -11.98 1.65 -6.51
N THR A 176 -12.21 0.79 -5.52
CA THR A 176 -12.69 1.18 -4.19
C THR A 176 -11.65 1.96 -3.38
N MET A 177 -10.37 1.63 -3.51
CA MET A 177 -9.28 2.45 -2.97
C MET A 177 -9.28 3.85 -3.57
N LEU A 178 -9.20 3.96 -4.91
CA LEU A 178 -9.17 5.26 -5.56
C LEU A 178 -10.42 6.08 -5.24
N TYR A 179 -11.59 5.46 -5.26
CA TYR A 179 -12.85 6.07 -4.84
C TYR A 179 -12.73 6.75 -3.48
N SER A 180 -12.16 6.06 -2.50
CA SER A 180 -11.92 6.61 -1.15
C SER A 180 -11.03 7.85 -1.20
N PHE A 181 -9.90 7.80 -1.93
CA PHE A 181 -8.96 8.93 -2.02
C PHE A 181 -9.54 10.13 -2.79
N PHE A 182 -10.35 9.90 -3.82
CA PHE A 182 -11.05 10.97 -4.52
C PHE A 182 -12.05 11.68 -3.61
N TRP A 183 -12.84 10.92 -2.84
CA TRP A 183 -13.76 11.51 -1.85
C TRP A 183 -13.04 12.19 -0.69
N LEU A 184 -11.89 11.65 -0.26
CA LEU A 184 -11.01 12.33 0.69
C LEU A 184 -10.51 13.68 0.13
N ASN A 185 -10.20 13.74 -1.16
CA ASN A 185 -9.79 14.98 -1.83
C ASN A 185 -10.94 15.99 -1.95
N VAL A 186 -12.13 15.52 -2.29
CA VAL A 186 -13.36 16.34 -2.30
C VAL A 186 -13.62 16.93 -0.90
N LEU A 187 -13.46 16.12 0.15
CA LEU A 187 -13.60 16.57 1.54
C LEU A 187 -12.59 17.67 1.89
N ALA A 188 -11.32 17.46 1.58
CA ALA A 188 -10.27 18.44 1.87
C ALA A 188 -10.51 19.76 1.12
N PHE A 189 -10.89 19.68 -0.17
CA PHE A 189 -11.25 20.84 -0.97
C PHE A 189 -12.48 21.57 -0.41
N HIS A 190 -13.51 20.84 0.02
CA HIS A 190 -14.71 21.42 0.63
C HIS A 190 -14.38 22.19 1.91
N ILE A 191 -13.56 21.61 2.81
CA ILE A 191 -13.13 22.26 4.05
C ILE A 191 -12.31 23.52 3.75
N TRP A 192 -11.30 23.40 2.88
CA TRP A 192 -10.47 24.54 2.46
C TRP A 192 -11.32 25.67 1.90
N ARG A 193 -12.25 25.36 1.01
CA ARG A 193 -13.14 26.32 0.38
C ARG A 193 -13.99 27.07 1.40
N THR A 194 -14.60 26.33 2.33
CA THR A 194 -15.52 26.87 3.35
C THR A 194 -14.78 27.80 4.31
N ILE A 195 -13.55 27.45 4.70
CA ILE A 195 -12.77 28.22 5.68
C ILE A 195 -12.03 29.39 5.02
N VAL A 196 -11.32 29.17 3.91
CA VAL A 196 -10.38 30.16 3.35
C VAL A 196 -11.07 31.25 2.54
N LYS A 197 -12.07 30.90 1.71
CA LYS A 197 -12.76 31.86 0.81
C LYS A 197 -14.30 31.70 0.84
N PRO A 198 -14.96 31.95 1.99
CA PRO A 198 -16.41 31.79 2.10
C PRO A 198 -17.20 32.72 1.16
N SER A 199 -16.70 33.91 0.81
CA SER A 199 -17.42 34.89 -0.01
C SER A 199 -17.32 34.67 -1.53
N PHE A 200 -16.21 34.12 -2.03
CA PHE A 200 -15.97 33.94 -3.47
C PHE A 200 -16.86 32.85 -4.09
N PHE A 201 -17.38 31.96 -3.25
CA PHE A 201 -18.00 30.71 -3.68
C PHE A 201 -19.48 30.61 -3.30
N ARG A 202 -20.18 31.75 -3.38
CA ARG A 202 -21.56 31.96 -2.93
C ARG A 202 -22.62 31.16 -3.72
N ILE A 203 -22.26 30.56 -4.86
CA ILE A 203 -23.15 29.74 -5.68
C ILE A 203 -23.27 28.34 -5.07
N HIS A 204 -23.94 28.19 -3.92
CA HIS A 204 -24.05 26.91 -3.20
C HIS A 204 -24.76 25.80 -3.99
N LYS A 205 -25.62 26.14 -4.96
CA LYS A 205 -26.53 25.19 -5.61
C LYS A 205 -25.86 24.09 -6.46
N TYR A 206 -24.71 24.38 -7.10
CA TYR A 206 -24.11 23.44 -8.07
C TYR A 206 -22.99 22.56 -7.51
N TRP A 207 -22.44 22.90 -6.34
CA TRP A 207 -21.26 22.20 -5.80
C TRP A 207 -21.49 20.74 -5.43
N PRO A 208 -22.63 20.33 -4.85
CA PRO A 208 -22.88 18.91 -4.58
C PRO A 208 -22.78 18.06 -5.86
N TYR A 209 -23.32 18.55 -6.99
CA TYR A 209 -23.24 17.85 -8.27
C TYR A 209 -21.81 17.74 -8.81
N ILE A 210 -21.02 18.82 -8.68
CA ILE A 210 -19.60 18.82 -9.08
C ILE A 210 -18.81 17.83 -8.21
N TYR A 211 -19.07 17.79 -6.91
CA TYR A 211 -18.43 16.88 -5.97
C TYR A 211 -18.75 15.42 -6.28
N HIS A 212 -20.01 15.08 -6.53
CA HIS A 212 -20.39 13.73 -6.96
C HIS A 212 -19.78 13.37 -8.32
N GLY A 213 -19.78 14.31 -9.28
CA GLY A 213 -19.18 14.11 -10.59
C GLY A 213 -17.68 13.79 -10.51
N PHE A 214 -16.92 14.55 -9.71
CA PHE A 214 -15.49 14.33 -9.53
C PHE A 214 -15.18 13.10 -8.66
N GLY A 215 -15.87 12.95 -7.53
CA GLY A 215 -15.66 11.87 -6.57
C GLY A 215 -15.98 10.48 -7.12
N CYS A 216 -17.06 10.37 -7.91
CA CYS A 216 -17.40 9.12 -8.58
C CYS A 216 -16.72 8.96 -9.95
N GLY A 217 -16.65 10.03 -10.74
CA GLY A 217 -16.13 9.97 -12.11
C GLY A 217 -14.62 9.77 -12.20
N GLY A 218 -13.85 10.40 -11.32
CA GLY A 218 -12.38 10.28 -11.30
C GLY A 218 -11.88 8.83 -11.21
N PRO A 219 -12.33 8.04 -10.20
CA PRO A 219 -11.98 6.63 -10.08
C PRO A 219 -12.41 5.79 -11.29
N VAL A 220 -13.59 6.06 -11.87
CA VAL A 220 -14.07 5.37 -13.08
C VAL A 220 -13.17 5.64 -14.27
N ILE A 221 -12.76 6.90 -14.48
CA ILE A 221 -11.86 7.27 -15.58
C ILE A 221 -10.51 6.55 -15.42
N LEU A 222 -9.93 6.53 -14.22
CA LEU A 222 -8.67 5.82 -13.98
C LEU A 222 -8.82 4.31 -14.16
N LEU A 223 -9.94 3.73 -13.75
CA LEU A 223 -10.24 2.31 -14.00
C LEU A 223 -10.34 2.01 -15.50
N ILE A 224 -11.01 2.86 -16.28
CA ILE A 224 -11.09 2.71 -17.73
C ILE A 224 -9.68 2.78 -18.37
N ILE A 225 -8.85 3.74 -17.94
CA ILE A 225 -7.45 3.84 -18.39
C ILE A 225 -6.68 2.55 -18.08
N LEU A 226 -6.85 2.01 -16.87
CA LEU A 226 -6.23 0.75 -16.45
C LEU A 226 -6.69 -0.44 -17.31
N LEU A 227 -7.99 -0.53 -17.62
CA LEU A 227 -8.55 -1.59 -18.46
C LEU A 227 -8.04 -1.49 -19.90
N ILE A 228 -7.98 -0.29 -20.47
CA ILE A 228 -7.39 -0.04 -21.78
C ILE A 228 -5.92 -0.46 -21.78
N ALA A 229 -5.14 -0.06 -20.77
CA ALA A 229 -3.74 -0.45 -20.64
C ALA A 229 -3.57 -1.98 -20.52
N HIS A 230 -4.47 -2.66 -19.81
CA HIS A 230 -4.45 -4.12 -19.72
C HIS A 230 -4.75 -4.81 -21.05
N SER A 231 -5.58 -4.21 -21.91
CA SER A 231 -5.88 -4.76 -23.24
C SER A 231 -4.72 -4.63 -24.26
N MET A 232 -3.63 -3.94 -23.91
CA MET A 232 -2.50 -3.64 -24.80
C MET A 232 -1.27 -4.51 -24.44
N PRO A 233 -1.12 -5.71 -25.03
CA PRO A 233 -0.15 -6.73 -24.59
C PRO A 233 1.32 -6.39 -24.86
N PHE A 234 1.62 -5.43 -25.74
CA PHE A 234 2.98 -5.11 -26.17
C PHE A 234 3.54 -3.83 -25.54
N SER A 235 2.93 -3.33 -24.46
CA SER A 235 3.42 -2.13 -23.77
C SER A 235 4.30 -2.50 -22.57
N ASP A 236 5.42 -1.79 -22.38
CA ASP A 236 6.26 -1.90 -21.19
C ASP A 236 5.52 -1.54 -19.88
N ILE A 237 4.32 -0.96 -20.02
CA ILE A 237 3.45 -0.54 -18.94
C ILE A 237 2.25 -1.49 -18.76
N HIS A 238 2.31 -2.72 -19.28
CA HIS A 238 1.22 -3.69 -19.10
C HIS A 238 1.04 -4.06 -17.61
N PRO A 239 -0.15 -3.87 -16.99
CA PRO A 239 -0.37 -4.07 -15.56
C PRO A 239 -0.28 -5.54 -15.10
N GLY A 240 -0.50 -6.49 -16.01
CA GLY A 240 -0.23 -7.92 -15.80
C GLY A 240 -1.05 -8.61 -14.69
N PHE A 241 -2.28 -8.16 -14.45
CA PHE A 241 -3.14 -8.78 -13.43
C PHE A 241 -3.35 -10.28 -13.67
N GLY A 242 -3.21 -11.09 -12.63
CA GLY A 242 -3.48 -12.53 -12.68
C GLY A 242 -2.46 -13.34 -13.50
N GLU A 243 -1.29 -12.79 -13.82
CA GLU A 243 -0.19 -13.54 -14.44
C GLU A 243 0.69 -14.25 -13.42
N THR A 244 1.05 -13.58 -12.32
CA THR A 244 1.91 -14.12 -11.26
C THR A 244 1.24 -14.12 -9.89
N LYS A 245 0.45 -13.08 -9.60
CA LYS A 245 -0.32 -12.91 -8.36
C LYS A 245 -1.64 -12.18 -8.64
N CYS A 246 -2.56 -12.21 -7.67
CA CYS A 246 -3.83 -11.44 -7.71
C CYS A 246 -3.63 -9.96 -7.40
N TRP A 247 -2.67 -9.35 -8.09
CA TRP A 247 -2.32 -7.95 -8.01
C TRP A 247 -1.49 -7.55 -9.24
N PHE A 248 -0.94 -6.33 -9.25
CA PHE A 248 0.01 -5.89 -10.27
C PHE A 248 1.21 -6.84 -10.36
N LYS A 249 1.62 -7.15 -11.59
CA LYS A 249 2.77 -8.04 -11.87
C LYS A 249 4.09 -7.47 -11.36
N THR A 250 4.29 -6.16 -11.56
CA THR A 250 5.56 -5.48 -11.27
C THR A 250 5.32 -4.24 -10.42
N THR A 251 6.19 -4.00 -9.45
CA THR A 251 6.21 -2.78 -8.62
C THR A 251 6.15 -1.50 -9.45
N LYS A 252 6.85 -1.45 -10.60
CA LYS A 252 6.81 -0.29 -11.51
C LYS A 252 5.38 0.03 -11.98
N THR A 253 4.64 -0.97 -12.46
CA THR A 253 3.26 -0.79 -12.96
C THR A 253 2.29 -0.39 -11.86
N GLN A 254 2.47 -0.94 -10.65
CA GLN A 254 1.73 -0.55 -9.46
C GLN A 254 1.99 0.92 -9.09
N PHE A 255 3.25 1.36 -9.14
CA PHE A 255 3.58 2.76 -8.88
C PHE A 255 2.94 3.70 -9.91
N VAL A 256 2.98 3.35 -11.18
CA VAL A 256 2.43 4.22 -12.24
C VAL A 256 0.91 4.35 -12.16
N TYR A 257 0.18 3.23 -12.05
CA TYR A 257 -1.29 3.26 -12.14
C TYR A 257 -2.01 3.43 -10.82
N PHE A 258 -1.39 3.05 -9.70
CA PHE A 258 -2.05 3.04 -8.39
C PHE A 258 -1.44 4.09 -7.46
N TYR A 259 -0.14 3.96 -7.12
CA TYR A 259 0.45 4.89 -6.15
C TYR A 259 0.66 6.31 -6.69
N GLY A 260 0.91 6.47 -7.99
CA GLY A 260 1.08 7.77 -8.63
C GLY A 260 -0.16 8.67 -8.47
N PRO A 261 -1.34 8.25 -8.97
CA PRO A 261 -2.58 9.00 -8.79
C PRO A 261 -2.91 9.24 -7.31
N MET A 262 -2.73 8.24 -6.45
CA MET A 262 -2.95 8.40 -5.00
C MET A 262 -2.03 9.44 -4.37
N ALA A 263 -0.74 9.42 -4.71
CA ALA A 263 0.24 10.38 -4.21
C ALA A 263 -0.12 11.81 -4.62
N VAL A 264 -0.58 12.02 -5.87
CA VAL A 264 -1.05 13.33 -6.33
C VAL A 264 -2.24 13.80 -5.50
N LEU A 265 -3.25 12.95 -5.28
CA LEU A 265 -4.43 13.28 -4.46
C LEU A 265 -4.05 13.61 -3.01
N LEU A 266 -3.11 12.84 -2.43
CA LEU A 266 -2.61 13.08 -1.08
C LEU A 266 -1.81 14.38 -0.97
N CYS A 267 -0.95 14.69 -1.95
CA CYS A 267 -0.24 15.97 -2.00
C CYS A 267 -1.21 17.15 -2.03
N LEU A 268 -2.27 17.06 -2.85
CA LEU A 268 -3.33 18.07 -2.87
C LEU A 268 -4.04 18.20 -1.51
N ASN A 269 -4.32 17.09 -0.83
CA ASN A 269 -4.89 17.10 0.52
C ASN A 269 -4.00 17.86 1.51
N VAL A 270 -2.69 17.58 1.51
CA VAL A 270 -1.74 18.26 2.40
C VAL A 270 -1.71 19.76 2.13
N ILE A 271 -1.73 20.18 0.86
CA ILE A 271 -1.80 21.59 0.48
C ILE A 271 -3.09 22.25 1.00
N TYR A 272 -4.25 21.62 0.79
CA TYR A 272 -5.54 22.14 1.25
C TYR A 272 -5.61 22.26 2.77
N TYR A 273 -5.21 21.21 3.50
CA TYR A 273 -5.22 21.24 4.97
C TYR A 273 -4.20 22.22 5.53
N GLY A 274 -2.98 22.25 4.99
CA GLY A 274 -1.94 23.20 5.43
C GLY A 274 -2.39 24.66 5.28
N TRP A 275 -3.01 25.00 4.15
CA TRP A 275 -3.55 26.35 3.95
C TRP A 275 -4.74 26.64 4.88
N THR A 276 -5.64 25.68 5.04
CA THR A 276 -6.77 25.78 5.97
C THR A 276 -6.30 26.10 7.37
N ILE A 277 -5.35 25.31 7.89
CA ILE A 277 -4.77 25.48 9.23
C ILE A 277 -4.11 26.86 9.34
N GLY A 278 -3.31 27.26 8.36
CA GLY A 278 -2.65 28.58 8.37
C GLY A 278 -3.63 29.75 8.44
N VAL A 279 -4.77 29.67 7.73
CA VAL A 279 -5.82 30.70 7.78
C VAL A 279 -6.56 30.66 9.11
N LEU A 280 -6.90 29.46 9.59
CA LEU A 280 -7.62 29.28 10.84
C LEU A 280 -6.79 29.81 12.02
N TRP A 281 -5.49 29.49 12.05
CA TRP A 281 -4.54 29.97 13.06
C TRP A 281 -4.47 31.50 13.09
N ARG A 282 -4.36 32.15 11.92
CA ARG A 282 -4.36 33.62 11.83
C ARG A 282 -5.66 34.23 12.36
N ARG A 283 -6.82 33.65 12.05
CA ARG A 283 -8.12 34.15 12.54
C ARG A 283 -8.26 33.97 14.05
N PHE A 284 -7.83 32.84 14.60
CA PHE A 284 -7.84 32.60 16.05
C PHE A 284 -6.93 33.60 16.77
N SER A 285 -5.68 33.73 16.31
CA SER A 285 -4.73 34.68 16.89
C SER A 285 -5.25 36.13 16.88
N GLN A 286 -5.86 36.58 15.78
CA GLN A 286 -6.46 37.91 15.72
C GLN A 286 -7.67 38.07 16.66
N THR A 287 -8.46 37.02 16.85
CA THR A 287 -9.63 37.04 17.73
C THR A 287 -9.21 37.15 19.19
N ASP A 288 -8.19 36.40 19.59
CA ASP A 288 -7.65 36.46 20.95
C ASP A 288 -7.02 37.82 21.25
N GLU A 289 -6.25 38.38 20.29
CA GLU A 289 -5.69 39.72 20.42
C GLU A 289 -6.80 40.79 20.57
N LYS A 290 -7.89 40.70 19.79
CA LYS A 290 -9.05 41.60 19.92
C LYS A 290 -9.74 41.45 21.27
N LYS A 291 -9.96 40.22 21.75
CA LYS A 291 -10.58 39.97 23.07
C LYS A 291 -9.75 40.59 24.20
N VAL A 292 -8.43 40.43 24.16
CA VAL A 292 -7.52 41.04 25.14
C VAL A 292 -7.60 42.57 25.10
N LYS A 293 -7.59 43.18 23.90
CA LYS A 293 -7.75 44.64 23.75
C LYS A 293 -9.09 45.12 24.33
N VAL A 294 -10.19 44.44 24.01
CA VAL A 294 -11.53 44.80 24.52
C VAL A 294 -11.59 44.69 26.05
N LEU A 295 -11.01 43.63 26.63
CA LEU A 295 -10.96 43.46 28.09
C LEU A 295 -10.16 44.59 28.75
N LYS A 296 -9.02 44.98 28.16
CA LYS A 296 -8.20 46.11 28.62
C LYS A 296 -8.95 47.44 28.59
N TYR A 297 -9.68 47.73 27.50
CA TYR A 297 -10.49 48.94 27.41
C TYR A 297 -11.62 48.96 28.45
N ARG A 298 -12.26 47.82 28.73
CA ARG A 298 -13.28 47.72 29.78
C ARG A 298 -12.72 48.01 31.18
N LEU A 299 -11.54 47.47 31.51
CA LEU A 299 -10.87 47.75 32.79
C LEU A 299 -10.53 49.24 32.96
N LEU A 300 -9.98 49.88 31.91
CA LEU A 300 -9.66 51.32 31.93
C LEU A 300 -10.90 52.20 32.14
N LEU A 301 -12.05 51.83 31.56
CA LEU A 301 -13.31 52.55 31.76
C LEU A 301 -13.85 52.39 33.19
N CYS A 302 -13.72 51.20 33.79
CA CYS A 302 -14.08 50.97 35.19
C CYS A 302 -13.21 51.81 36.15
N ASP A 303 -11.90 51.87 35.92
CA ASP A 303 -10.98 52.70 36.73
C ASP A 303 -11.27 54.20 36.60
N ALA A 304 -11.63 54.66 35.39
CA ALA A 304 -12.01 56.06 35.17
C ALA A 304 -13.32 56.44 35.90
N SER A 305 -14.28 55.52 35.95
CA SER A 305 -15.54 55.71 36.70
C SER A 305 -15.37 55.67 38.21
N ALA A 306 -14.29 55.04 38.72
CA ALA A 306 -14.02 54.92 40.15
C ALA A 306 -13.29 56.15 40.75
N LYS A 307 -12.81 57.11 39.94
CA LYS A 307 -12.23 58.35 40.48
C LYS A 307 -13.34 59.31 40.94
N PRO A 308 -13.45 59.60 42.25
CA PRO A 308 -14.43 60.56 42.73
C PRO A 308 -14.09 61.95 42.18
N THR A 309 -15.04 62.52 41.44
CA THR A 309 -14.98 63.89 40.95
C THR A 309 -14.93 64.83 42.16
N LYS A 310 -13.74 65.28 42.57
CA LYS A 310 -13.61 66.37 43.55
C LYS A 310 -14.14 67.65 42.90
N ARG A 311 -15.45 67.87 43.04
CA ARG A 311 -16.13 69.14 42.78
C ARG A 311 -15.48 70.17 43.71
N LYS A 312 -14.61 71.03 43.17
CA LYS A 312 -14.15 72.24 43.86
C LYS A 312 -15.35 73.18 44.00
N SER A 313 -15.91 73.31 45.21
CA SER A 313 -16.77 74.45 45.53
C SER A 313 -15.88 75.69 45.60
N LYS A 314 -16.09 76.61 44.65
CA LYS A 314 -15.63 77.99 44.79
C LYS A 314 -16.45 78.63 45.91
N SER A 315 -15.77 79.05 46.98
CA SER A 315 -16.19 80.16 47.84
C SER A 315 -15.26 81.33 47.56
#